data_AF-A0A535K4P5-F1
#
_entry.id   AF-A0A535K4P5-F1
#
_cell.length_a   1.000
_cell.length_b   1.000
_cell.length_c   1.000
_cell.angle_alpha   90.00
_cell.angle_beta   90.00
_cell.angle_gamma   90.00
#
_symmetry.space_group_name_H-M   'P 1'
#
loop_
_entity.id
_entity.type
_entity.pdbx_description
1 polymer ?
#
loop_
_entity_poly.entity_id
_entity_poly.type
_entity_poly.pdbx_seq_one_letter_code
_entity_poly.pdbx_strand_id
1 'polypeptide(L)'
;MKDQYPDTFLKFAQVNGKQVGIFIKAALKGPIWYNPKQFSAKSYTVPKTWDDLTALSKKIADSGTTPWCIGLESGAASGWPGTDWIEDIVIRQSGPDVYDSWWQGKTKWTSAEIKKAWQTWGTIVADPKLVFGGKSAMLATNFGDAGTPMFANPPKCNMHHQASFITDFFTKAVPTAKVGEDFNFFMTPDIDSKYSGAVTGSGDLFGMFKDTPQSRALMKYLTTPEAQGIWVSRGGALSPNKKVTQYPDTIAKQSADALTSAKVFRFDASDLMPQAMNDAFWKAILDYVNNPSNLDSILASLDKVQADSYK
;
A
#
# COMPACT_ATOMS: atom_id res chain seq x y z
N MET A 1 23.38 -1.39 14.55
CA MET A 1 22.01 -1.09 14.09
C MET A 1 21.86 0.34 13.60
N LYS A 2 22.20 1.38 14.40
CA LYS A 2 22.01 2.80 14.01
C LYS A 2 22.59 3.15 12.63
N ASP A 3 23.80 2.71 12.31
CA ASP A 3 24.42 3.02 11.00
C ASP A 3 23.87 2.19 9.83
N GLN A 4 23.08 1.16 10.11
CA GLN A 4 22.57 0.21 9.11
C GLN A 4 21.09 0.40 8.79
N TYR A 5 20.35 1.14 9.62
CA TYR A 5 18.92 1.36 9.45
C TYR A 5 18.62 2.85 9.23
N PRO A 6 17.55 3.19 8.51
CA PRO A 6 16.97 4.53 8.57
C PRO A 6 16.45 4.82 9.98
N ASP A 7 16.67 6.04 10.48
CA ASP A 7 16.19 6.47 11.80
C ASP A 7 14.68 6.30 11.95
N THR A 8 13.93 6.49 10.87
CA THR A 8 12.47 6.33 10.82
C THR A 8 12.03 4.93 11.25
N PHE A 9 12.62 3.87 10.69
CA PHE A 9 12.29 2.48 11.08
C PHE A 9 12.71 2.18 12.53
N LEU A 10 13.82 2.75 13.01
CA LEU A 10 14.22 2.58 14.40
C LEU A 10 13.22 3.24 15.36
N LYS A 11 12.77 4.46 15.05
CA LYS A 11 11.78 5.20 15.84
C LYS A 11 10.43 4.51 15.89
N PHE A 12 9.92 3.98 14.78
CA PHE A 12 8.62 3.30 14.76
C PHE A 12 8.60 2.00 15.56
N ALA A 13 9.75 1.37 15.78
CA ALA A 13 9.86 0.19 16.63
C ALA A 13 10.23 0.52 18.10
N GLN A 14 9.98 1.76 18.53
CA GLN A 14 10.17 2.20 19.92
C GLN A 14 8.86 2.54 20.62
N VAL A 15 8.78 2.20 21.91
CA VAL A 15 7.75 2.67 22.83
C VAL A 15 8.45 3.34 24.00
N ASN A 16 8.10 4.60 24.29
CA ASN A 16 8.74 5.41 25.34
C ASN A 16 10.28 5.45 25.24
N GLY A 17 10.79 5.55 24.01
CA GLY A 17 12.23 5.58 23.72
C GLY A 17 12.95 4.23 23.88
N LYS A 18 12.26 3.15 24.22
CA LYS A 18 12.82 1.79 24.30
C LYS A 18 12.51 1.02 23.03
N GLN A 19 13.53 0.37 22.46
CA GLN A 19 13.36 -0.51 21.31
C GLN A 19 12.55 -1.76 21.73
N VAL A 20 11.35 -1.92 21.18
CA VAL A 20 10.46 -3.06 21.46
C VAL A 20 10.34 -4.03 20.29
N GLY A 21 10.82 -3.64 19.11
CA GLY A 21 10.90 -4.52 17.96
C GLY A 21 12.05 -4.20 17.02
N ILE A 22 12.23 -5.03 15.99
CA ILE A 22 13.14 -4.78 14.88
C ILE A 22 12.39 -5.01 13.57
N PHE A 23 12.46 -4.07 12.65
CA PHE A 23 11.97 -4.31 11.30
C PHE A 23 12.98 -5.19 10.55
N ILE A 24 12.47 -6.23 9.89
CA ILE A 24 13.30 -7.15 9.10
C ILE A 24 12.90 -7.18 7.63
N LYS A 25 11.66 -6.77 7.33
CA LYS A 25 11.14 -6.60 5.98
C LYS A 25 10.57 -5.19 5.85
N ALA A 26 10.62 -4.67 4.63
CA ALA A 26 9.96 -3.44 4.23
C ALA A 26 9.18 -3.67 2.93
N ALA A 27 8.19 -2.84 2.67
CA ALA A 27 7.51 -2.80 1.38
C ALA A 27 7.31 -1.34 0.93
N LEU A 28 7.42 -1.14 -0.37
CA LEU A 28 7.01 0.10 -1.01
C LEU A 28 5.48 0.09 -1.15
N LYS A 29 4.82 1.15 -0.69
CA LYS A 29 3.37 1.34 -0.78
C LYS A 29 3.05 2.44 -1.80
N GLY A 30 1.88 2.34 -2.43
CA GLY A 30 1.50 3.22 -3.55
C GLY A 30 1.94 2.83 -4.98
N PRO A 31 2.56 1.67 -5.30
CA PRO A 31 2.67 1.23 -6.69
C PRO A 31 1.31 0.91 -7.32
N ILE A 32 1.17 1.25 -8.60
CA ILE A 32 0.14 0.75 -9.51
C ILE A 32 0.80 -0.22 -10.50
N TRP A 33 0.43 -1.48 -10.38
CA TRP A 33 0.89 -2.59 -11.20
C TRP A 33 0.11 -2.66 -12.50
N TYR A 34 0.79 -2.97 -13.60
CA TYR A 34 0.21 -3.08 -14.94
C TYR A 34 1.02 -4.05 -15.80
N ASN A 35 0.47 -4.47 -16.95
CA ASN A 35 1.18 -5.27 -17.94
C ASN A 35 1.75 -4.38 -19.07
N PRO A 36 3.08 -4.23 -19.19
CA PRO A 36 3.72 -3.41 -20.22
C PRO A 36 3.37 -3.78 -21.67
N LYS A 37 3.28 -5.08 -21.97
CA LYS A 37 2.92 -5.55 -23.32
C LYS A 37 1.50 -5.14 -23.69
N GLN A 38 0.56 -5.25 -22.76
CA GLN A 38 -0.83 -4.82 -22.96
C GLN A 38 -0.93 -3.30 -23.14
N PHE A 39 -0.22 -2.54 -22.32
CA PHE A 39 -0.18 -1.07 -22.45
C PHE A 39 0.39 -0.65 -23.80
N SER A 40 1.48 -1.28 -24.25
CA SER A 40 2.07 -1.02 -25.57
C SER A 40 1.11 -1.36 -26.70
N ALA A 41 0.51 -2.57 -26.68
CA ALA A 41 -0.43 -3.02 -27.71
C ALA A 41 -1.68 -2.12 -27.83
N LYS A 42 -2.12 -1.51 -26.73
CA LYS A 42 -3.26 -0.58 -26.69
C LYS A 42 -2.86 0.90 -26.82
N SER A 43 -1.57 1.20 -26.97
CA SER A 43 -1.05 2.56 -26.98
C SER A 43 -1.50 3.38 -25.75
N TYR A 44 -1.43 2.73 -24.58
CA TYR A 44 -1.60 3.38 -23.29
C TYR A 44 -0.26 3.92 -22.81
N THR A 45 -0.28 5.12 -22.25
CA THR A 45 0.87 5.78 -21.64
C THR A 45 0.74 5.72 -20.13
N VAL A 46 1.87 5.53 -19.44
CA VAL A 46 1.90 5.62 -17.97
C VAL A 46 1.49 7.04 -17.55
N PRO A 47 0.46 7.19 -16.71
CA PRO A 47 -0.04 8.51 -16.30
C PRO A 47 0.95 9.19 -15.34
N LYS A 48 1.04 10.52 -15.43
CA LYS A 48 1.95 11.33 -14.59
C LYS A 48 1.20 12.14 -13.54
N THR A 49 -0.07 12.43 -13.78
CA THR A 49 -0.97 13.10 -12.85
C THR A 49 -2.19 12.24 -12.54
N TRP A 50 -2.88 12.55 -11.45
CA TRP A 50 -4.16 11.91 -11.12
C TRP A 50 -5.21 12.10 -12.23
N ASP A 51 -5.21 13.26 -12.89
CA ASP A 51 -6.09 13.54 -14.02
C ASP A 51 -5.76 12.63 -15.22
N ASP A 52 -4.48 12.41 -15.52
CA ASP A 52 -4.06 11.44 -16.54
C ASP A 52 -4.50 10.02 -16.19
N LEU A 53 -4.38 9.63 -14.91
CA LEU A 53 -4.81 8.30 -14.44
C LEU A 53 -6.32 8.13 -14.57
N THR A 54 -7.09 9.18 -14.26
CA THR A 54 -8.54 9.19 -14.40
C THR A 54 -8.94 9.12 -15.88
N ALA A 55 -8.27 9.89 -16.74
CA ALA A 55 -8.50 9.87 -18.19
C ALA A 55 -8.15 8.52 -18.81
N LEU A 56 -7.02 7.91 -18.41
CA LEU A 56 -6.64 6.56 -18.82
C LEU A 56 -7.66 5.53 -18.34
N SER A 57 -8.12 5.63 -17.09
CA SER A 57 -9.13 4.74 -16.52
C SER A 57 -10.42 4.78 -17.35
N LYS A 58 -10.89 5.98 -17.68
CA LYS A 58 -12.06 6.18 -18.56
C LYS A 58 -11.82 5.60 -19.96
N LYS A 59 -10.67 5.87 -20.58
CA LYS A 59 -10.31 5.33 -21.91
C LYS A 59 -10.35 3.80 -21.93
N ILE A 60 -9.85 3.15 -20.87
CA ILE A 60 -9.88 1.69 -20.74
C ILE A 60 -11.34 1.21 -20.63
N ALA A 61 -12.14 1.81 -19.75
CA ALA A 61 -13.55 1.46 -19.58
C ALA A 61 -14.36 1.61 -20.88
N ASP A 62 -14.16 2.71 -21.61
CA ASP A 62 -14.82 2.99 -22.89
C ASP A 62 -14.39 2.01 -24.00
N SER A 63 -13.22 1.36 -23.85
CA SER A 63 -12.75 0.30 -24.75
C SER A 63 -13.36 -1.09 -24.47
N GLY A 64 -14.20 -1.22 -23.42
CA GLY A 64 -14.90 -2.45 -23.07
C GLY A 64 -14.13 -3.39 -22.14
N THR A 65 -12.99 -2.96 -21.58
CA THR A 65 -12.27 -3.68 -20.51
C THR A 65 -12.25 -2.83 -19.26
N THR A 66 -12.14 -3.43 -18.09
CA THR A 66 -12.14 -2.68 -16.84
C THR A 66 -10.74 -2.10 -16.53
N PRO A 67 -10.61 -0.87 -16.01
CA PRO A 67 -9.30 -0.34 -15.64
C PRO A 67 -8.74 -1.03 -14.39
N TRP A 68 -9.51 -1.19 -13.32
CA TRP A 68 -8.96 -1.58 -12.02
C TRP A 68 -9.29 -3.01 -11.61
N CYS A 69 -8.26 -3.67 -11.07
CA CYS A 69 -8.37 -4.86 -10.25
C CYS A 69 -8.28 -4.46 -8.78
N ILE A 70 -9.31 -4.73 -7.99
CA ILE A 70 -9.34 -4.42 -6.56
C ILE A 70 -9.94 -5.60 -5.82
N GLY A 71 -9.28 -6.02 -4.75
CA GLY A 71 -9.77 -7.02 -3.81
C GLY A 71 -9.44 -6.57 -2.39
N LEU A 72 -10.43 -6.67 -1.50
CA LEU A 72 -10.39 -6.11 -0.15
C LEU A 72 -10.47 -7.21 0.93
N GLU A 73 -10.69 -8.46 0.54
CA GLU A 73 -10.77 -9.58 1.46
C GLU A 73 -9.37 -9.96 1.95
N SER A 74 -9.24 -10.15 3.27
CA SER A 74 -8.00 -10.55 3.94
C SER A 74 -8.28 -11.15 5.33
N GLY A 75 -9.32 -11.99 5.45
CA GLY A 75 -9.79 -12.55 6.71
C GLY A 75 -10.17 -11.48 7.72
N ALA A 76 -9.62 -11.55 8.93
CA ALA A 76 -9.87 -10.57 9.99
C ALA A 76 -9.38 -9.15 9.64
N ALA A 77 -8.44 -9.01 8.70
CA ALA A 77 -7.92 -7.73 8.24
C ALA A 77 -8.64 -7.19 6.99
N SER A 78 -9.76 -7.80 6.57
CA SER A 78 -10.49 -7.37 5.38
C SER A 78 -10.79 -5.86 5.42
N GLY A 79 -10.42 -5.16 4.35
CA GLY A 79 -10.48 -3.70 4.25
C GLY A 79 -9.11 -3.01 4.26
N TRP A 80 -8.06 -3.63 4.81
CA TRP A 80 -6.72 -3.02 4.80
C TRP A 80 -6.22 -2.62 3.39
N PRO A 81 -6.48 -3.35 2.28
CA PRO A 81 -5.99 -2.91 0.98
C PRO A 81 -6.59 -1.58 0.52
N GLY A 82 -7.74 -1.19 1.04
CA GLY A 82 -8.33 0.12 0.77
C GLY A 82 -7.77 1.24 1.65
N THR A 83 -7.17 0.94 2.81
CA THR A 83 -6.50 1.98 3.60
C THR A 83 -5.28 2.50 2.86
N ASP A 84 -4.53 1.62 2.19
CA ASP A 84 -3.42 1.98 1.31
C ASP A 84 -3.83 3.03 0.26
N TRP A 85 -5.01 2.91 -0.35
CA TRP A 85 -5.54 3.91 -1.29
C TRP A 85 -5.76 5.26 -0.63
N ILE A 86 -6.46 5.28 0.50
CA ILE A 86 -6.79 6.52 1.21
C ILE A 86 -5.52 7.22 1.68
N GLU A 87 -4.57 6.48 2.24
CA GLU A 87 -3.29 7.00 2.71
C GLU A 87 -2.46 7.63 1.59
N ASP A 88 -2.36 6.91 0.48
CA ASP A 88 -1.60 7.33 -0.70
C ASP A 88 -2.21 8.59 -1.33
N ILE A 89 -3.54 8.69 -1.33
CA ILE A 89 -4.27 9.90 -1.73
C ILE A 89 -4.05 11.03 -0.72
N VAL A 90 -4.19 10.81 0.59
CA VAL A 90 -4.03 11.84 1.61
C VAL A 90 -2.65 12.49 1.53
N ILE A 91 -1.57 11.70 1.42
CA ILE A 91 -0.22 12.26 1.38
C ILE A 91 0.03 13.07 0.09
N ARG A 92 -0.55 12.66 -1.04
CA ARG A 92 -0.42 13.34 -2.35
C ARG A 92 -1.35 14.54 -2.51
N GLN A 93 -2.46 14.57 -1.78
CA GLN A 93 -3.48 15.59 -1.88
C GLN A 93 -3.34 16.67 -0.80
N SER A 94 -2.97 16.26 0.41
CA SER A 94 -3.03 17.09 1.62
C SER A 94 -1.67 17.21 2.31
N GLY A 95 -0.69 16.39 1.92
CA GLY A 95 0.69 16.50 2.34
C GLY A 95 1.04 15.78 3.65
N PRO A 96 2.34 15.73 3.98
CA PRO A 96 2.86 14.96 5.10
C PRO A 96 2.41 15.47 6.47
N ASP A 97 2.16 16.78 6.63
CA ASP A 97 1.74 17.35 7.91
C ASP A 97 0.31 16.92 8.28
N VAL A 98 -0.60 16.93 7.29
CA VAL A 98 -1.96 16.41 7.48
C VAL A 98 -1.93 14.92 7.72
N TYR A 99 -1.11 14.18 6.96
CA TYR A 99 -0.90 12.75 7.13
C TYR A 99 -0.46 12.42 8.57
N ASP A 100 0.56 13.13 9.08
CA ASP A 100 1.09 12.93 10.42
C ASP A 100 0.09 13.30 11.52
N SER A 101 -0.59 14.43 11.36
CA SER A 101 -1.61 14.86 12.30
C SER A 101 -2.79 13.88 12.35
N TRP A 102 -3.14 13.25 11.23
CA TRP A 102 -4.25 12.32 11.12
C TRP A 102 -3.98 10.98 11.83
N TRP A 103 -2.86 10.30 11.52
CA TRP A 103 -2.56 9.04 12.20
C TRP A 103 -2.24 9.25 13.69
N GLN A 104 -1.81 10.44 14.10
CA GLN A 104 -1.60 10.78 15.51
C GLN A 104 -2.90 11.13 16.27
N GLY A 105 -4.07 11.01 15.64
CA GLY A 105 -5.35 11.28 16.30
C GLY A 105 -5.71 12.77 16.44
N LYS A 106 -4.96 13.69 15.80
CA LYS A 106 -5.16 15.14 15.92
C LYS A 106 -6.07 15.71 14.82
N THR A 107 -5.95 15.20 13.60
CA THR A 107 -6.87 15.53 12.50
C THR A 107 -8.07 14.58 12.54
N LYS A 108 -9.27 15.15 12.58
CA LYS A 108 -10.53 14.39 12.51
C LYS A 108 -10.70 13.69 11.16
N TRP A 109 -11.34 12.54 11.18
CA TRP A 109 -11.78 11.83 9.98
C TRP A 109 -12.82 12.62 9.19
N THR A 110 -13.64 13.43 9.86
CA THR A 110 -14.60 14.34 9.22
C THR A 110 -13.98 15.63 8.67
N SER A 111 -12.66 15.83 8.81
CA SER A 111 -11.97 16.97 8.20
C SER A 111 -12.14 16.99 6.68
N ALA A 112 -12.04 18.18 6.09
CA ALA A 112 -12.22 18.36 4.65
C ALA A 112 -11.15 17.59 3.85
N GLU A 113 -9.93 17.54 4.36
CA GLU A 113 -8.76 16.89 3.78
C GLU A 113 -8.97 15.37 3.69
N ILE A 114 -9.39 14.75 4.79
CA ILE A 114 -9.63 13.30 4.84
C ILE A 114 -10.88 12.96 4.03
N LYS A 115 -12.00 13.67 4.22
CA LYS A 115 -13.23 13.45 3.44
C LYS A 115 -12.97 13.55 1.93
N LYS A 116 -12.19 14.54 1.48
CA LYS A 116 -11.84 14.69 0.07
C LYS A 116 -11.03 13.48 -0.45
N ALA A 117 -10.12 12.91 0.34
CA ALA A 117 -9.39 11.72 -0.07
C ALA A 117 -10.30 10.51 -0.32
N TRP A 118 -11.29 10.30 0.55
CA TRP A 118 -12.32 9.26 0.35
C TRP A 118 -13.17 9.52 -0.90
N GLN A 119 -13.56 10.77 -1.14
CA GLN A 119 -14.29 11.14 -2.36
C GLN A 119 -13.45 10.93 -3.62
N THR A 120 -12.16 11.27 -3.58
CA THR A 120 -11.20 11.01 -4.66
C THR A 120 -11.11 9.51 -4.97
N TRP A 121 -10.99 8.66 -3.94
CA TRP A 121 -11.04 7.20 -4.13
C TRP A 121 -12.40 6.72 -4.65
N GLY A 122 -13.49 7.33 -4.17
CA GLY A 122 -14.86 7.09 -4.61
C GLY A 122 -15.07 7.26 -6.11
N THR A 123 -14.31 8.16 -6.77
CA THR A 123 -14.35 8.30 -8.23
C THR A 123 -13.95 7.03 -8.99
N ILE A 124 -13.25 6.10 -8.32
CA ILE A 124 -12.89 4.78 -8.85
C ILE A 124 -13.88 3.72 -8.35
N VAL A 125 -14.01 3.55 -7.03
CA VAL A 125 -14.71 2.38 -6.46
C VAL A 125 -16.23 2.47 -6.49
N ALA A 126 -16.80 3.67 -6.67
CA ALA A 126 -18.25 3.85 -6.79
C ALA A 126 -18.77 3.61 -8.22
N ASP A 127 -17.90 3.63 -9.24
CA ASP A 127 -18.31 3.37 -10.63
C ASP A 127 -18.13 1.88 -10.98
N PRO A 128 -19.21 1.13 -11.20
CA PRO A 128 -19.12 -0.30 -11.51
C PRO A 128 -18.42 -0.59 -12.84
N LYS A 129 -18.23 0.41 -13.72
CA LYS A 129 -17.46 0.25 -14.96
C LYS A 129 -15.95 0.31 -14.74
N LEU A 130 -15.50 0.87 -13.63
CA LEU A 130 -14.08 1.08 -13.36
C LEU A 130 -13.41 -0.07 -12.63
N VAL A 131 -14.15 -0.96 -11.97
CA VAL A 131 -13.58 -2.06 -11.19
C VAL A 131 -14.12 -3.43 -11.62
N PHE A 132 -13.23 -4.38 -11.85
CA PHE A 132 -13.59 -5.69 -12.40
C PHE A 132 -14.54 -6.42 -11.45
N GLY A 133 -15.72 -6.80 -11.96
CA GLY A 133 -16.78 -7.43 -11.18
C GLY A 133 -17.51 -6.49 -10.20
N GLY A 134 -17.19 -5.20 -10.21
CA GLY A 134 -17.82 -4.18 -9.37
C GLY A 134 -17.66 -4.43 -7.87
N LYS A 135 -18.57 -3.83 -7.08
CA LYS A 135 -18.48 -3.87 -5.61
C LYS A 135 -18.45 -5.27 -5.01
N SER A 136 -19.24 -6.20 -5.56
CA SER A 136 -19.34 -7.56 -5.02
C SER A 136 -18.01 -8.30 -5.16
N ALA A 137 -17.34 -8.14 -6.31
CA ALA A 137 -16.02 -8.73 -6.52
C ALA A 137 -14.95 -8.05 -5.64
N MET A 138 -14.97 -6.72 -5.50
CA MET A 138 -14.05 -6.01 -4.60
C MET A 138 -14.10 -6.55 -3.17
N LEU A 139 -15.30 -6.72 -2.63
CA LEU A 139 -15.51 -7.15 -1.24
C LEU A 139 -15.19 -8.64 -1.02
N ALA A 140 -15.34 -9.47 -2.05
CA ALA A 140 -15.19 -10.93 -1.93
C ALA A 140 -13.83 -11.48 -2.38
N THR A 141 -13.04 -10.71 -3.14
CA THR A 141 -11.78 -11.18 -3.71
C THR A 141 -10.64 -10.96 -2.71
N ASN A 142 -9.89 -12.03 -2.42
CA ASN A 142 -8.69 -11.95 -1.61
C ASN A 142 -7.68 -10.98 -2.25
N PHE A 143 -7.07 -10.11 -1.45
CA PHE A 143 -6.14 -9.10 -1.95
C PHE A 143 -4.99 -9.71 -2.78
N GLY A 144 -4.52 -10.91 -2.41
CA GLY A 144 -3.42 -11.60 -3.07
C GLY A 144 -3.79 -12.09 -4.47
N ASP A 145 -5.06 -12.42 -4.69
CA ASP A 145 -5.59 -12.88 -5.97
C ASP A 145 -6.10 -11.73 -6.86
N ALA A 146 -6.27 -10.54 -6.27
CA ALA A 146 -6.95 -9.41 -6.91
C ALA A 146 -6.29 -9.00 -8.23
N GLY A 147 -4.96 -9.01 -8.32
CA GLY A 147 -4.24 -8.64 -9.55
C GLY A 147 -4.11 -9.76 -10.59
N THR A 148 -4.44 -11.01 -10.25
CA THR A 148 -4.36 -12.17 -11.18
C THR A 148 -5.09 -11.95 -12.52
N PRO A 149 -6.26 -11.29 -12.57
CA PRO A 149 -6.96 -11.08 -13.84
C PRO A 149 -6.24 -10.14 -14.83
N MET A 150 -5.16 -9.43 -14.42
CA MET A 150 -4.27 -8.71 -15.34
C MET A 150 -3.50 -9.64 -16.29
N PHE A 151 -3.29 -10.90 -15.87
CA PHE A 151 -2.52 -11.90 -16.63
C PHE A 151 -3.38 -12.75 -17.56
N ALA A 152 -4.71 -12.57 -17.54
CA ALA A 152 -5.61 -13.25 -18.48
C ALA A 152 -5.38 -12.77 -19.93
N ASN A 153 -5.79 -13.59 -20.91
CA ASN A 153 -5.77 -13.21 -22.32
C ASN A 153 -7.17 -13.40 -22.97
N PRO A 154 -7.91 -12.32 -23.25
CA PRO A 154 -7.59 -10.92 -22.94
C PRO A 154 -7.63 -10.62 -21.42
N PRO A 155 -6.93 -9.58 -20.94
CA PRO A 155 -6.95 -9.19 -19.53
C PRO A 155 -8.36 -8.78 -19.10
N LYS A 156 -8.72 -9.05 -17.84
CA LYS A 156 -10.04 -8.65 -17.29
C LYS A 156 -10.02 -7.29 -16.62
N CYS A 157 -8.84 -6.87 -16.16
CA CYS A 157 -8.54 -5.52 -15.70
C CYS A 157 -7.09 -5.16 -16.04
N ASN A 158 -6.73 -3.88 -15.98
CA ASN A 158 -5.47 -3.38 -16.55
C ASN A 158 -4.49 -2.85 -15.50
N MET A 159 -4.97 -2.44 -14.33
CA MET A 159 -4.19 -1.79 -13.28
C MET A 159 -4.58 -2.31 -11.91
N HIS A 160 -3.61 -2.45 -11.01
CA HIS A 160 -3.82 -2.90 -9.63
C HIS A 160 -2.96 -2.05 -8.68
N HIS A 161 -3.58 -1.34 -7.73
CA HIS A 161 -2.85 -0.61 -6.69
C HIS A 161 -2.57 -1.54 -5.53
N GLN A 162 -1.29 -1.74 -5.21
CA GLN A 162 -0.88 -2.61 -4.10
C GLN A 162 0.62 -2.41 -3.78
N ALA A 163 0.99 -2.70 -2.54
CA ALA A 163 2.37 -2.74 -2.08
C ALA A 163 3.26 -3.72 -2.88
N SER A 164 4.58 -3.49 -2.84
CA SER A 164 5.58 -4.25 -3.61
C SER A 164 5.64 -5.75 -3.32
N PHE A 165 5.11 -6.21 -2.18
CA PHE A 165 5.07 -7.63 -1.86
C PHE A 165 4.13 -8.42 -2.78
N ILE A 166 3.19 -7.77 -3.48
CA ILE A 166 2.21 -8.45 -4.35
C ILE A 166 2.88 -9.25 -5.47
N THR A 167 4.12 -8.91 -5.81
CA THR A 167 4.94 -9.63 -6.78
C THR A 167 5.12 -11.11 -6.44
N ASP A 168 5.26 -11.46 -5.15
CA ASP A 168 5.31 -12.86 -4.71
C ASP A 168 3.99 -13.60 -5.00
N PHE A 169 2.85 -12.94 -4.78
CA PHE A 169 1.54 -13.49 -5.11
C PHE A 169 1.35 -13.66 -6.62
N PHE A 170 1.77 -12.68 -7.44
CA PHE A 170 1.71 -12.79 -8.90
C PHE A 170 2.52 -13.99 -9.41
N THR A 171 3.75 -14.17 -8.94
CA THR A 171 4.61 -15.28 -9.38
C THR A 171 4.13 -16.65 -8.87
N LYS A 172 3.42 -16.70 -7.73
CA LYS A 172 2.77 -17.94 -7.26
C LYS A 172 1.51 -18.27 -8.05
N ALA A 173 0.67 -17.28 -8.32
CA ALA A 173 -0.56 -17.44 -9.08
C ALA A 173 -0.29 -17.74 -10.56
N VAL A 174 0.76 -17.11 -11.12
CA VAL A 174 1.17 -17.24 -12.52
C VAL A 174 2.68 -17.51 -12.60
N PRO A 175 3.13 -18.76 -12.36
CA PRO A 175 4.57 -19.10 -12.35
C PRO A 175 5.32 -18.86 -13.66
N THR A 176 4.59 -18.69 -14.76
CA THR A 176 5.14 -18.37 -16.08
C THR A 176 5.30 -16.88 -16.34
N ALA A 177 4.81 -16.02 -15.45
CA ALA A 177 4.88 -14.57 -15.62
C ALA A 177 6.34 -14.08 -15.55
N LYS A 178 6.74 -13.29 -16.53
CA LYS A 178 8.07 -12.70 -16.63
C LYS A 178 8.09 -11.32 -15.98
N VAL A 179 8.93 -11.16 -14.97
CA VAL A 179 9.14 -9.90 -14.25
C VAL A 179 9.62 -8.80 -15.22
N GLY A 180 9.00 -7.62 -15.17
CA GLY A 180 9.33 -6.48 -16.05
C GLY A 180 8.72 -6.57 -17.47
N GLU A 181 8.23 -7.73 -17.87
CA GLU A 181 7.59 -7.97 -19.17
C GLU A 181 6.07 -8.12 -19.05
N ASP A 182 5.63 -9.03 -18.18
CA ASP A 182 4.22 -9.36 -17.99
C ASP A 182 3.60 -8.59 -16.83
N PHE A 183 4.43 -8.05 -15.93
CA PHE A 183 4.06 -7.02 -14.98
C PHE A 183 5.20 -6.04 -14.71
N ASN A 184 4.86 -4.78 -14.49
CA ASN A 184 5.71 -3.72 -14.00
C ASN A 184 4.85 -2.76 -13.15
N PHE A 185 5.44 -1.73 -12.56
CA PHE A 185 4.72 -0.72 -11.81
C PHE A 185 5.12 0.70 -12.20
N PHE A 186 4.21 1.63 -11.94
CA PHE A 186 4.52 3.04 -11.77
C PHE A 186 3.98 3.49 -10.42
N MET A 187 4.55 4.54 -9.83
CA MET A 187 4.01 5.09 -8.58
C MET A 187 2.67 5.77 -8.84
N THR A 188 1.76 5.72 -7.87
CA THR A 188 0.54 6.54 -7.90
C THR A 188 0.89 7.97 -8.26
N PRO A 189 0.32 8.50 -9.36
CA PRO A 189 0.59 9.84 -9.85
C PRO A 189 0.33 10.93 -8.84
N ASP A 190 0.99 12.08 -9.03
CA ASP A 190 0.80 13.24 -8.18
C ASP A 190 -0.65 13.78 -8.31
N ILE A 191 -1.22 14.17 -7.17
CA ILE A 191 -2.55 14.83 -7.09
C ILE A 191 -2.33 16.34 -6.94
N ASP A 192 -1.56 16.74 -5.94
CA ASP A 192 -1.06 18.10 -5.78
C ASP A 192 0.46 18.11 -6.00
N SER A 193 0.90 18.88 -7.01
CA SER A 193 2.32 19.04 -7.36
C SER A 193 3.21 19.54 -6.22
N LYS A 194 2.64 20.17 -5.18
CA LYS A 194 3.37 20.57 -3.98
C LYS A 194 3.94 19.36 -3.21
N TYR A 195 3.29 18.21 -3.32
CA TYR A 195 3.65 16.98 -2.62
C TYR A 195 4.23 15.91 -3.57
N SER A 196 4.68 16.34 -4.75
CA SER A 196 5.27 15.45 -5.76
C SER A 196 6.39 14.57 -5.21
N GLY A 197 6.33 13.28 -5.55
CA GLY A 197 7.32 12.30 -5.11
C GLY A 197 7.18 11.86 -3.65
N ALA A 198 6.02 12.09 -3.03
CA ALA A 198 5.66 11.46 -1.77
C ALA A 198 5.56 9.93 -1.94
N VAL A 199 6.06 9.20 -0.96
CA VAL A 199 6.06 7.74 -0.94
C VAL A 199 5.65 7.28 0.45
N THR A 200 4.78 6.27 0.50
CA THR A 200 4.52 5.52 1.72
C THR A 200 5.28 4.20 1.70
N GLY A 201 5.54 3.64 2.87
CA GLY A 201 6.07 2.30 2.98
C GLY A 201 5.65 1.63 4.27
N SER A 202 5.78 0.33 4.32
CA SER A 202 5.47 -0.46 5.51
C SER A 202 6.66 -1.36 5.87
N GLY A 203 6.50 -2.13 6.94
CA GLY A 203 7.50 -3.13 7.30
C GLY A 203 6.99 -4.11 8.34
N ASP A 204 7.59 -5.30 8.32
CA ASP A 204 7.28 -6.34 9.29
C ASP A 204 8.32 -6.31 10.40
N LEU A 205 7.83 -6.28 11.64
CA LEU A 205 8.65 -6.24 12.83
C LEU A 205 8.59 -7.53 13.63
N PHE A 206 9.71 -7.86 14.26
CA PHE A 206 9.79 -8.91 15.28
C PHE A 206 9.88 -8.27 16.66
N GLY A 207 9.01 -8.72 17.57
CA GLY A 207 9.08 -8.42 19.00
C GLY A 207 9.63 -9.62 19.79
N MET A 208 10.32 -9.34 20.89
CA MET A 208 10.84 -10.38 21.80
C MET A 208 10.03 -10.39 23.10
N PHE A 209 9.07 -11.31 23.21
CA PHE A 209 8.19 -11.43 24.38
C PHE A 209 8.85 -12.10 25.58
N LYS A 210 9.77 -13.05 25.33
CA LYS A 210 10.52 -13.74 26.38
C LYS A 210 12.02 -13.50 26.20
N ASP A 211 12.59 -12.81 27.18
CA ASP A 211 14.00 -12.51 27.22
C ASP A 211 14.82 -13.73 27.69
N THR A 212 15.46 -14.40 26.74
CA THR A 212 16.42 -15.49 27.00
C THR A 212 17.68 -15.28 26.15
N PRO A 213 18.82 -15.90 26.50
CA PRO A 213 20.00 -15.87 25.65
C PRO A 213 19.74 -16.30 24.21
N GLN A 214 18.86 -17.30 24.00
CA GLN A 214 18.48 -17.81 22.69
C GLN A 214 17.65 -16.79 21.90
N SER A 215 16.63 -16.18 22.54
CA SER A 215 15.82 -15.13 21.90
C SER A 215 16.69 -13.93 21.51
N ARG A 216 17.61 -13.50 22.39
CA ARG A 216 18.55 -12.41 22.07
C ARG A 216 19.48 -12.75 20.92
N ALA A 217 19.99 -13.98 20.85
CA ALA A 217 20.82 -14.44 19.74
C ALA A 217 20.06 -14.41 18.41
N LEU A 218 18.81 -14.90 18.40
CA LEU A 218 17.94 -14.83 17.24
C LEU A 218 17.68 -13.38 16.79
N MET A 219 17.26 -12.51 17.73
CA MET A 219 17.01 -11.11 17.42
C MET A 219 18.27 -10.43 16.86
N LYS A 220 19.45 -10.70 17.41
CA LYS A 220 20.72 -10.18 16.88
C LYS A 220 20.97 -10.67 15.45
N TYR A 221 20.78 -11.96 15.17
CA TYR A 221 20.92 -12.51 13.83
C TYR A 221 19.97 -11.85 12.82
N LEU A 222 18.69 -11.68 13.18
CA LEU A 222 17.67 -11.04 12.32
C LEU A 222 18.00 -9.59 11.93
N THR A 223 18.83 -8.89 12.71
CA THR A 223 19.29 -7.53 12.35
C THR A 223 20.42 -7.51 11.31
N THR A 224 21.01 -8.66 11.00
CA THR A 224 22.15 -8.74 10.07
C THR A 224 21.71 -8.59 8.62
N PRO A 225 22.59 -8.07 7.74
CA PRO A 225 22.32 -8.02 6.30
C PRO A 225 22.13 -9.42 5.69
N GLU A 226 22.82 -10.43 6.22
CA GLU A 226 22.68 -11.83 5.80
C GLU A 226 21.26 -12.34 6.03
N ALA A 227 20.75 -12.22 7.26
CA ALA A 227 19.42 -12.69 7.60
C ALA A 227 18.32 -11.99 6.78
N GLN A 228 18.46 -10.69 6.54
CA GLN A 228 17.49 -9.94 5.73
C GLN A 228 17.64 -10.20 4.23
N GLY A 229 18.86 -10.44 3.76
CA GLY A 229 19.14 -10.85 2.39
C GLY A 229 18.41 -12.14 2.01
N ILE A 230 18.26 -13.08 2.94
CA ILE A 230 17.47 -14.31 2.73
C ILE A 230 16.00 -14.00 2.41
N TRP A 231 15.39 -13.02 3.09
CA TRP A 231 14.02 -12.60 2.82
C TRP A 231 13.91 -11.92 1.46
N VAL A 232 14.82 -11.00 1.15
CA VAL A 232 14.85 -10.30 -0.14
C VAL A 232 15.05 -11.29 -1.30
N SER A 233 15.95 -12.27 -1.15
CA SER A 233 16.22 -13.26 -2.22
C SER A 233 15.05 -14.18 -2.53
N ARG A 234 14.11 -14.35 -1.59
CA ARG A 234 12.90 -15.16 -1.81
C ARG A 234 11.84 -14.43 -2.63
N GLY A 235 11.95 -13.12 -2.82
CA GLY A 235 10.94 -12.29 -3.49
C GLY A 235 9.87 -11.75 -2.52
N GLY A 236 9.14 -10.73 -2.96
CA GLY A 236 8.04 -10.14 -2.20
C GLY A 236 8.44 -9.35 -0.94
N ALA A 237 9.72 -9.05 -0.74
CA ALA A 237 10.20 -8.28 0.41
C ALA A 237 11.35 -7.35 0.03
N LEU A 238 11.37 -6.16 0.62
CA LEU A 238 12.53 -5.28 0.67
C LEU A 238 13.16 -5.35 2.07
N SER A 239 14.35 -4.79 2.23
CA SER A 239 15.05 -4.75 3.51
C SER A 239 15.16 -3.31 4.04
N PRO A 240 14.87 -3.08 5.33
CA PRO A 240 15.19 -1.81 6.00
C PRO A 240 16.68 -1.67 6.32
N ASN A 241 17.50 -2.73 6.17
CA ASN A 241 18.94 -2.67 6.37
C ASN A 241 19.64 -2.19 5.09
N LYS A 242 20.27 -1.01 5.16
CA LYS A 242 20.97 -0.33 4.06
C LYS A 242 22.11 -1.14 3.43
N LYS A 243 22.60 -2.19 4.10
CA LYS A 243 23.65 -3.07 3.57
C LYS A 243 23.11 -4.19 2.70
N VAL A 244 21.79 -4.42 2.68
CA VAL A 244 21.17 -5.35 1.73
C VAL A 244 20.99 -4.62 0.41
N THR A 245 21.84 -4.95 -0.56
CA THR A 245 21.92 -4.26 -1.86
C THR A 245 21.66 -5.19 -3.05
N GLN A 246 21.57 -6.50 -2.79
CA GLN A 246 21.30 -7.52 -3.79
C GLN A 246 19.80 -7.80 -3.81
N TYR A 247 19.20 -7.73 -5.00
CA TYR A 247 17.77 -7.97 -5.24
C TYR A 247 17.59 -9.09 -6.27
N PRO A 248 16.53 -9.91 -6.15
CA PRO A 248 16.32 -11.07 -7.02
C PRO A 248 16.01 -10.67 -8.48
N ASP A 249 15.48 -9.47 -8.70
CA ASP A 249 15.05 -8.99 -10.01
C ASP A 249 15.05 -7.46 -10.08
N THR A 250 14.79 -6.94 -11.28
CA THR A 250 14.77 -5.50 -11.57
C THR A 250 13.63 -4.76 -10.87
N ILE A 251 12.49 -5.40 -10.64
CA ILE A 251 11.31 -4.78 -9.99
C ILE A 251 11.55 -4.62 -8.50
N ALA A 252 12.12 -5.63 -7.84
CA ALA A 252 12.53 -5.56 -6.44
C ALA A 252 13.59 -4.47 -6.23
N LYS A 253 14.57 -4.38 -7.15
CA LYS A 253 15.56 -3.30 -7.14
C LYS A 253 14.91 -1.92 -7.33
N GLN A 254 14.05 -1.75 -8.33
CA GLN A 254 13.34 -0.50 -8.57
C GLN A 254 12.48 -0.08 -7.38
N SER A 255 11.81 -1.04 -6.72
CA SER A 255 10.99 -0.79 -5.54
C SER A 255 11.84 -0.30 -4.37
N ALA A 256 13.01 -0.88 -4.15
CA ALA A 256 13.97 -0.40 -3.15
C ALA A 256 14.53 0.97 -3.48
N ASP A 257 14.88 1.21 -4.74
CA ASP A 257 15.39 2.50 -5.19
C ASP A 257 14.31 3.58 -4.99
N ALA A 258 13.03 3.32 -5.30
CA ALA A 258 11.92 4.23 -5.07
C ALA A 258 11.71 4.54 -3.58
N LEU A 259 11.79 3.54 -2.71
CA LEU A 259 11.66 3.71 -1.26
C LEU A 259 12.82 4.55 -0.68
N THR A 260 14.04 4.32 -1.14
CA THR A 260 15.26 4.96 -0.60
C THR A 260 15.56 6.34 -1.19
N SER A 261 15.05 6.63 -2.40
CA SER A 261 15.22 7.93 -3.06
C SER A 261 14.08 8.92 -2.78
N ALA A 262 13.03 8.49 -2.08
CA ALA A 262 11.88 9.33 -1.75
C ALA A 262 12.29 10.56 -0.92
N LYS A 263 11.91 11.75 -1.41
CA LYS A 263 12.13 13.03 -0.70
C LYS A 263 11.17 13.21 0.47
N VAL A 264 9.94 12.72 0.31
CA VAL A 264 8.90 12.71 1.33
C VAL A 264 8.51 11.26 1.56
N PHE A 265 8.87 10.73 2.72
CA PHE A 265 8.55 9.37 3.13
C PHE A 265 7.67 9.37 4.37
N ARG A 266 6.62 8.53 4.40
CA ARG A 266 5.85 8.19 5.60
C ARG A 266 5.63 6.69 5.70
N PHE A 267 5.58 6.19 6.93
CA PHE A 267 5.16 4.82 7.17
C PHE A 267 3.64 4.73 7.04
N ASP A 268 3.14 3.57 6.66
CA ASP A 268 1.71 3.24 6.59
C ASP A 268 0.97 3.77 7.81
N ALA A 269 0.01 4.67 7.59
CA ALA A 269 -0.66 5.40 8.65
C ALA A 269 -1.53 4.45 9.46
N SER A 270 -2.26 3.55 8.79
CA SER A 270 -3.13 2.59 9.46
C SER A 270 -2.35 1.71 10.42
N ASP A 271 -1.13 1.27 10.05
CA ASP A 271 -0.24 0.48 10.91
C ASP A 271 0.27 1.26 12.14
N LEU A 272 0.28 2.61 12.06
CA LEU A 272 0.67 3.48 13.19
C LEU A 272 -0.50 3.82 14.13
N MET A 273 -1.74 3.55 13.72
CA MET A 273 -2.91 3.82 14.55
C MET A 273 -3.04 2.80 15.69
N PRO A 274 -3.65 3.16 16.83
CA PRO A 274 -4.08 2.19 17.83
C PRO A 274 -4.96 1.12 17.20
N GLN A 275 -4.83 -0.13 17.68
CA GLN A 275 -5.53 -1.30 17.11
C GLN A 275 -7.02 -1.06 16.86
N ALA A 276 -7.75 -0.48 17.83
CA ALA A 276 -9.17 -0.22 17.69
C ALA A 276 -9.50 0.77 16.56
N MET A 277 -8.63 1.76 16.32
CA MET A 277 -8.78 2.69 15.20
C MET A 277 -8.46 2.02 13.87
N ASN A 278 -7.41 1.19 13.82
CA ASN A 278 -7.01 0.42 12.66
C ASN A 278 -8.12 -0.56 12.22
N ASP A 279 -8.66 -1.35 13.15
CA ASP A 279 -9.80 -2.25 12.91
C ASP A 279 -11.03 -1.51 12.39
N ALA A 280 -11.34 -0.34 12.98
CA ALA A 280 -12.47 0.48 12.55
C ALA A 280 -12.25 1.07 11.16
N PHE A 281 -11.02 1.44 10.81
CA PHE A 281 -10.70 1.95 9.48
C PHE A 281 -10.85 0.86 8.42
N TRP A 282 -10.35 -0.36 8.66
CA TRP A 282 -10.58 -1.50 7.77
C TRP A 282 -12.07 -1.76 7.53
N LYS A 283 -12.86 -1.76 8.60
CA LYS A 283 -14.32 -1.89 8.48
C LYS A 283 -14.94 -0.75 7.66
N ALA A 284 -14.52 0.48 7.89
CA ALA A 284 -15.01 1.64 7.17
C ALA A 284 -14.73 1.57 5.65
N ILE A 285 -13.59 0.99 5.24
CA ILE A 285 -13.29 0.73 3.84
C ILE A 285 -14.37 -0.16 3.20
N LEU A 286 -14.69 -1.28 3.85
CA LEU A 286 -15.70 -2.22 3.36
C LEU A 286 -17.09 -1.58 3.33
N ASP A 287 -17.45 -0.86 4.39
CA ASP A 287 -18.74 -0.17 4.49
C ASP A 287 -18.88 0.91 3.40
N TYR A 288 -17.80 1.63 3.08
CA TYR A 288 -17.78 2.63 2.00
C TYR A 288 -17.93 2.01 0.62
N VAL A 289 -17.20 0.94 0.31
CA VAL A 289 -17.33 0.25 -0.99
C VAL A 289 -18.72 -0.38 -1.15
N ASN A 290 -19.31 -0.88 -0.05
CA ASN A 290 -20.67 -1.40 -0.07
C ASN A 290 -21.70 -0.29 -0.37
N ASN A 291 -21.55 0.88 0.27
CA ASN A 291 -22.40 2.05 0.02
C ASN A 291 -21.67 3.40 0.18
N PRO A 292 -21.14 3.98 -0.92
CA PRO A 292 -20.39 5.24 -0.87
C PRO A 292 -21.22 6.44 -0.40
N SER A 293 -22.56 6.39 -0.49
CA SER A 293 -23.43 7.48 -0.02
C SER A 293 -23.37 7.69 1.49
N ASN A 294 -22.86 6.70 2.24
CA ASN A 294 -22.76 6.73 3.69
C ASN A 294 -21.47 7.38 4.20
N LEU A 295 -20.67 8.02 3.34
CA LEU A 295 -19.36 8.55 3.74
C LEU A 295 -19.41 9.41 5.00
N ASP A 296 -20.38 10.33 5.12
CA ASP A 296 -20.46 11.22 6.27
C ASP A 296 -20.73 10.49 7.58
N SER A 297 -21.56 9.45 7.57
CA SER A 297 -21.83 8.65 8.77
C SER A 297 -20.65 7.71 9.10
N ILE A 298 -19.95 7.21 8.10
CA ILE A 298 -18.73 6.41 8.25
C ILE A 298 -17.64 7.26 8.94
N LEU A 299 -17.33 8.44 8.40
CA LEU A 299 -16.31 9.34 8.97
C LEU A 299 -16.68 9.81 10.38
N ALA A 300 -17.95 10.13 10.64
CA ALA A 300 -18.40 10.50 11.97
C ALA A 300 -18.29 9.34 12.99
N SER A 301 -18.38 8.09 12.53
CA SER A 301 -18.15 6.91 13.37
C SER A 301 -16.67 6.72 13.68
N LEU A 302 -15.79 6.96 12.71
CA LEU A 302 -14.34 6.93 12.91
C LEU A 302 -13.86 8.02 13.88
N ASP A 303 -14.46 9.22 13.85
CA ASP A 303 -14.18 10.27 14.84
C ASP A 303 -14.49 9.83 16.28
N LYS A 304 -15.56 9.05 16.49
CA LYS A 304 -15.89 8.51 17.83
C LYS A 304 -14.83 7.51 18.27
N VAL A 305 -14.44 6.59 17.39
CA VAL A 305 -13.38 5.61 17.67
C VAL A 305 -12.05 6.32 17.94
N GLN A 306 -11.73 7.37 17.19
CA GLN A 306 -10.53 8.20 17.40
C GLN A 306 -10.55 8.84 18.80
N ALA A 307 -11.65 9.46 19.19
CA ALA A 307 -11.79 10.08 20.51
C ALA A 307 -11.61 9.06 21.66
N ASP A 308 -11.97 7.80 21.44
CA ASP A 308 -11.83 6.74 22.44
C ASP A 308 -10.45 6.06 22.44
N SER A 309 -9.80 5.94 21.29
CA SER A 309 -8.59 5.13 21.10
C SER A 309 -7.28 5.88 21.33
N TYR A 310 -7.29 7.22 21.25
CA TYR A 310 -6.09 8.07 21.36
C TYR A 310 -6.00 8.81 22.71
N LYS A 311 -6.56 8.22 23.77
CA LYS A 311 -6.51 8.76 25.14
C LYS A 311 -5.15 8.56 25.80
#